data_AF-A0A661BDW7-F1
#
_entry.id   AF-A0A661BDW7-F1
#
_cell.length_a   1.000
_cell.length_b   1.000
_cell.length_c   1.000
_cell.angle_alpha   90.00
_cell.angle_beta   90.00
_cell.angle_gamma   90.00
#
_symmetry.space_group_name_H-M   'P 1'
#
loop_
_entity.id
_entity.type
_entity.pdbx_description
1 polymer ?
#
loop_
_entity_poly.entity_id
_entity_poly.type
_entity_poly.pdbx_seq_one_letter_code
_entity_poly.pdbx_strand_id
1 'polypeptide(L)'
;MANRTKTLLCVAIAGLLFIPAVLFNIWYLLIVGAFFDWLPLTTGWMRFEPDKPKRKNLIIAHVIVTLIAYLFAVLWIITLLTAFKFFFIEIWWLAVILGVLL
;
A
#
# COMPACT_ATOMS: atom_id res chain seq x y z
N MET A 1 -8.94 14.45 12.39
CA MET A 1 -7.47 14.47 12.59
C MET A 1 -6.91 13.11 13.04
N ALA A 2 -7.40 12.50 14.13
CA ALA A 2 -6.81 11.27 14.69
C ALA A 2 -6.72 10.08 13.71
N ASN A 3 -7.74 9.83 12.87
CA ASN A 3 -7.73 8.69 11.95
C ASN A 3 -6.75 8.86 10.77
N ARG A 4 -6.57 10.09 10.29
CA ARG A 4 -5.61 10.41 9.22
C ARG A 4 -4.18 10.14 9.68
N THR A 5 -3.83 10.54 10.90
CA THR A 5 -2.51 10.28 11.49
C THR A 5 -2.25 8.78 11.65
N LYS A 6 -3.26 8.01 12.08
CA LYS A 6 -3.16 6.54 12.17
C LYS A 6 -2.91 5.90 10.80
N THR A 7 -3.66 6.33 9.77
CA THR A 7 -3.46 5.85 8.39
C THR A 7 -2.05 6.16 7.90
N LEU A 8 -1.57 7.40 8.06
CA LEU A 8 -0.22 7.78 7.65
C LEU A 8 0.86 7.00 8.40
N LEU A 9 0.66 6.75 9.70
CA LEU A 9 1.59 5.97 10.51
C LEU A 9 1.64 4.51 10.06
N CYS A 10 0.49 3.89 9.79
CA CYS A 10 0.42 2.53 9.23
C CYS A 10 1.15 2.42 7.88
N VAL A 11 0.90 3.37 6.97
CA VAL A 11 1.56 3.39 5.66
C VAL A 11 3.06 3.65 5.78
N ALA A 12 3.49 4.51 6.71
CA ALA A 12 4.91 4.75 6.98
C ALA A 12 5.61 3.48 7.52
N ILE A 13 4.97 2.76 8.44
CA ILE A 13 5.47 1.47 8.94
C ILE A 13 5.54 0.45 7.80
N ALA A 14 4.52 0.37 6.95
CA ALA A 14 4.53 -0.50 5.78
C ALA A 14 5.71 -0.18 4.84
N GLY A 15 5.94 1.10 4.54
CA GLY A 15 7.10 1.54 3.74
C GLY A 15 8.45 1.19 4.36
N LEU A 16 8.59 1.36 5.69
CA LEU A 16 9.78 0.97 6.44
C LEU A 16 10.06 -0.54 6.39
N LEU A 17 9.03 -1.36 6.15
CA LEU A 17 9.17 -2.81 5.99
C LEU A 17 9.40 -3.20 4.52
N PHE A 18 8.69 -2.57 3.58
CA PHE A 18 8.78 -2.87 2.15
C PHE A 18 10.11 -2.45 1.53
N ILE A 19 10.67 -1.29 1.90
CA ILE A 19 11.93 -0.82 1.32
C ILE A 19 13.08 -1.79 1.64
N PRO A 20 13.33 -2.18 2.91
CA PRO A 20 14.33 -3.21 3.22
C PRO A 20 13.99 -4.57 2.60
N ALA A 21 12.71 -4.95 2.55
CA ALA A 21 12.29 -6.21 1.92
C ALA A 21 12.78 -6.28 0.46
N VAL A 22 12.58 -5.21 -0.31
CA VAL A 22 12.97 -5.13 -1.73
C VAL A 22 14.49 -5.02 -1.90
N LEU A 23 15.16 -4.20 -1.09
CA LEU A 23 16.61 -4.01 -1.21
C LEU A 23 17.39 -5.27 -0.82
N PHE A 24 17.07 -5.88 0.31
CA PHE A 24 17.78 -7.04 0.86
C PHE A 24 17.16 -8.39 0.47
N ASN A 25 16.12 -8.39 -0.35
CA ASN A 25 15.41 -9.59 -0.81
C ASN A 25 14.79 -10.42 0.34
N ILE A 26 14.25 -9.73 1.35
CA ILE A 26 13.70 -10.33 2.57
C ILE A 26 12.17 -10.40 2.47
N TRP A 27 11.67 -11.46 1.84
CA TRP A 27 10.24 -11.59 1.48
C TRP A 27 9.27 -11.65 2.66
N TYR A 28 9.69 -12.09 3.85
CA TYR A 28 8.77 -12.19 5.00
C TYR A 28 8.39 -10.81 5.57
N LEU A 29 9.23 -9.79 5.40
CA LEU A 29 8.91 -8.41 5.80
C LEU A 29 7.75 -7.84 4.97
N LEU A 30 7.59 -8.35 3.75
CA LEU A 30 6.49 -8.02 2.85
C LEU A 30 5.13 -8.43 3.44
N ILE A 31 5.06 -9.56 4.15
CA ILE A 31 3.81 -10.01 4.79
C ILE A 31 3.43 -9.07 5.95
N VAL A 32 4.41 -8.73 6.79
CA VAL A 32 4.19 -7.82 7.92
C VAL A 32 3.85 -6.42 7.43
N GLY A 33 4.55 -5.93 6.40
CA GLY A 33 4.25 -4.64 5.77
C GLY A 33 2.85 -4.60 5.16
N ALA A 34 2.44 -5.68 4.49
CA ALA A 34 1.11 -5.79 3.89
C ALA A 34 0.00 -5.71 4.93
N PHE A 35 0.21 -6.29 6.10
CA PHE A 35 -0.73 -6.15 7.21
C PHE A 35 -0.95 -4.69 7.60
N PHE A 36 0.13 -3.91 7.77
CA PHE A 36 0.03 -2.49 8.10
C PHE A 36 -0.56 -1.66 6.96
N ASP A 37 -0.27 -1.99 5.71
CA ASP A 37 -0.79 -1.31 4.52
C ASP A 37 -2.32 -1.48 4.37
N TRP A 38 -2.85 -2.68 4.66
CA TRP A 38 -4.28 -2.99 4.57
C TRP A 38 -5.08 -2.58 5.80
N LEU A 39 -4.42 -2.34 6.94
CA LEU A 39 -5.08 -2.04 8.21
C LEU A 39 -5.96 -0.77 8.14
N PRO A 40 -5.53 0.36 7.54
CA PRO A 40 -6.39 1.54 7.38
C PRO A 40 -7.64 1.30 6.54
N LEU A 41 -7.56 0.39 5.55
CA LEU A 41 -8.66 0.05 4.66
C LEU A 41 -9.71 -0.83 5.36
N THR A 42 -9.26 -1.89 6.04
CA THR A 42 -10.13 -2.85 6.75
C THR A 42 -10.79 -2.24 7.99
N THR A 43 -10.08 -1.37 8.71
CA THR A 43 -10.62 -0.65 9.88
C THR A 43 -11.53 0.51 9.51
N GLY A 44 -11.57 0.89 8.23
CA GLY A 44 -12.34 2.03 7.76
C GLY A 44 -11.81 3.37 8.27
N TRP A 45 -10.55 3.48 8.69
CA TRP A 45 -9.96 4.75 9.10
C TRP A 45 -9.83 5.73 7.94
N MET A 46 -9.79 5.22 6.71
CA MET A 46 -9.95 6.00 5.47
C MET A 46 -11.39 6.49 5.22
N ARG A 47 -12.35 6.28 6.13
CA ARG A 47 -13.74 6.78 5.94
C ARG A 47 -13.79 8.31 6.05
N PHE A 48 -13.85 8.91 4.86
CA PHE A 48 -14.68 10.03 4.40
C PHE A 48 -15.25 10.94 5.49
N GLU A 49 -14.78 12.18 5.48
CA GLU A 49 -15.61 13.31 5.89
C GLU A 49 -16.94 13.23 5.11
N PRO A 50 -18.09 13.12 5.80
CA PRO A 50 -19.38 12.86 5.15
C PRO A 50 -19.84 13.98 4.20
N ASP A 51 -19.21 15.16 4.28
CA ASP A 51 -19.68 16.39 3.62
C ASP A 51 -18.97 16.72 2.29
N LYS A 52 -18.04 15.88 1.82
CA LYS A 52 -17.37 16.08 0.52
C LYS A 52 -17.91 15.14 -0.55
N PRO A 53 -18.24 15.62 -1.77
CA PRO A 53 -18.66 14.76 -2.87
C PRO A 53 -17.56 13.73 -3.13
N LYS A 54 -17.88 12.48 -2.78
CA LYS A 54 -16.98 11.32 -2.81
C LYS A 54 -16.27 11.25 -4.16
N ARG A 55 -14.94 11.36 -4.17
CA ARG A 55 -14.11 10.98 -5.32
C ARG A 55 -14.05 9.45 -5.43
N LYS A 56 -15.22 8.81 -5.61
CA LYS A 56 -15.39 7.36 -5.73
C LYS A 56 -14.40 6.75 -6.74
N ASN A 57 -14.14 7.48 -7.83
CA ASN A 57 -13.18 7.09 -8.87
C ASN A 57 -11.74 7.02 -8.35
N LEU A 58 -11.30 7.94 -7.48
CA LEU A 58 -9.96 7.87 -6.90
C LEU A 58 -9.81 6.71 -5.92
N ILE A 59 -10.87 6.36 -5.18
CA ILE A 59 -10.83 5.21 -4.25
C ILE A 59 -10.67 3.93 -5.06
N ILE A 60 -11.48 3.80 -6.11
CA ILE A 60 -11.40 2.65 -7.02
C ILE A 60 -10.01 2.60 -7.66
N ALA A 61 -9.48 3.73 -8.13
CA ALA A 61 -8.13 3.80 -8.68
C ALA A 61 -7.07 3.37 -7.64
N HIS A 62 -7.14 3.88 -6.41
CA HIS A 62 -6.23 3.49 -5.33
C HIS A 62 -6.29 1.98 -5.08
N VAL A 63 -7.48 1.40 -4.90
CA VAL A 63 -7.65 -0.05 -4.67
C VAL A 63 -7.10 -0.86 -5.85
N ILE A 64 -7.37 -0.47 -7.10
CA ILE A 64 -6.86 -1.16 -8.29
C ILE A 64 -5.33 -1.13 -8.31
N VAL A 65 -4.72 0.05 -8.11
CA VAL A 65 -3.26 0.18 -8.12
C VAL A 65 -2.63 -0.62 -6.99
N THR A 66 -3.22 -0.61 -5.78
CA THR A 66 -2.77 -1.43 -4.66
C THR A 66 -2.80 -2.91 -5.02
N LEU A 67 -3.89 -3.42 -5.61
CA LEU A 67 -3.99 -4.81 -6.05
C LEU A 67 -2.94 -5.18 -7.10
N ILE A 68 -2.67 -4.29 -8.05
CA ILE A 68 -1.60 -4.49 -9.05
C ILE A 68 -0.23 -4.58 -8.37
N ALA A 69 0.05 -3.72 -7.37
CA ALA A 69 1.29 -3.82 -6.60
C ALA A 69 1.41 -5.21 -5.96
N TYR A 70 0.37 -5.69 -5.27
CA TYR A 70 0.40 -7.02 -4.65
C TYR A 70 0.51 -8.17 -5.66
N LEU A 71 -0.01 -8.03 -6.87
CA LEU A 71 0.23 -9.00 -7.94
C LEU A 71 1.74 -9.13 -8.23
N PHE A 72 2.46 -8.01 -8.34
CA PHE A 72 3.91 -8.03 -8.50
C PHE A 72 4.64 -8.57 -7.27
N ALA A 73 4.15 -8.31 -6.06
CA ALA A 73 4.71 -8.91 -4.85
C ALA A 73 4.60 -10.45 -4.87
N VAL A 74 3.44 -10.99 -5.25
CA VAL A 74 3.22 -12.44 -5.38
C VAL A 74 4.09 -13.03 -6.49
N LEU A 75 4.14 -12.39 -7.66
CA LEU A 75 4.99 -12.82 -8.77
C LEU A 75 6.47 -12.82 -8.38
N TRP A 76 6.93 -11.82 -7.62
CA TRP A 76 8.28 -11.78 -7.08
C TRP A 76 8.57 -12.97 -6.17
N ILE A 77 7.67 -13.31 -5.24
CA ILE A 77 7.85 -14.45 -4.32
C ILE A 77 7.94 -15.77 -5.08
N ILE A 78 7.12 -15.98 -6.11
CA ILE A 78 7.07 -17.24 -6.87
C ILE A 78 8.24 -17.38 -7.83
N THR A 79 8.55 -16.33 -8.59
CA THR A 79 9.53 -16.40 -9.69
C THR A 79 10.93 -15.97 -9.29
N LEU A 80 11.09 -15.31 -8.13
CA LEU A 80 12.34 -14.74 -7.62
C LEU A 80 13.02 -13.76 -8.60
N LEU A 81 12.28 -13.23 -9.58
CA LEU A 81 12.78 -12.25 -10.53
C LEU A 81 12.95 -10.88 -9.88
N THR A 82 14.18 -10.38 -9.91
CA THR A 82 14.60 -9.08 -9.34
C THR A 82 13.86 -7.87 -9.94
N ALA A 83 13.29 -7.98 -11.14
CA ALA A 83 12.50 -6.89 -11.70
C ALA A 83 11.18 -6.68 -10.94
N PHE A 84 10.50 -7.75 -10.51
CA PHE A 84 9.18 -7.66 -9.91
C PHE A 84 9.18 -7.02 -8.52
N LYS A 85 10.27 -7.14 -7.75
CA LYS A 85 10.40 -6.43 -6.47
C LYS A 85 10.46 -4.91 -6.65
N PHE A 86 11.07 -4.42 -7.73
CA PHE A 86 11.13 -3.00 -8.03
C PHE A 86 9.81 -2.48 -8.60
N PHE A 87 9.14 -3.27 -9.46
CA PHE A 87 7.78 -2.93 -9.90
C PHE A 87 6.78 -2.90 -8.73
N PHE A 88 6.89 -3.83 -7.77
CA PHE A 88 6.07 -3.80 -6.56
C PHE A 88 6.21 -2.48 -5.81
N ILE A 89 7.44 -2.06 -5.47
CA ILE A 89 7.63 -0.86 -4.63
C ILE A 89 7.23 0.42 -5.37
N GLU A 90 7.47 0.49 -6.68
CA GLU A 90 7.10 1.65 -7.51
C GLU A 90 5.58 1.81 -7.61
N ILE A 91 4.86 0.72 -7.89
CA ILE A 91 3.40 0.73 -8.00
C ILE A 91 2.75 0.91 -6.62
N TRP A 92 3.31 0.30 -5.58
CA TRP A 92 2.86 0.51 -4.21
C TRP A 92 3.00 1.98 -3.79
N TRP A 93 4.12 2.63 -4.10
CA TRP A 93 4.31 4.05 -3.81
C TRP A 93 3.29 4.92 -4.56
N LEU A 94 2.97 4.58 -5.80
CA LEU A 94 1.92 5.25 -6.56
C LEU A 94 0.55 5.10 -5.88
N ALA A 95 0.23 3.92 -5.35
CA ALA A 95 -0.97 3.71 -4.55
C ALA A 95 -0.99 4.61 -3.30
N VAL A 96 0.14 4.75 -2.59
CA VAL A 96 0.25 5.64 -1.42
C VAL A 96 -0.04 7.09 -1.80
N ILE A 97 0.54 7.60 -2.89
CA ILE A 97 0.27 8.97 -3.36
C ILE A 97 -1.22 9.16 -3.66
N LEU A 98 -1.84 8.20 -4.37
CA LEU A 98 -3.29 8.24 -4.62
C LEU A 98 -4.08 8.23 -3.32
N GLY A 99 -3.66 7.46 -2.32
CA GLY A 99 -4.28 7.37 -1.00
C GLY A 99 -4.19 8.68 -0.19
N VAL A 100 -3.13 9.47 -0.37
CA VAL A 100 -2.97 10.79 0.28
C VAL A 100 -3.84 11.86 -0.39
N LEU A 101 -4.15 11.69 -1.68
CA LEU A 101 -5.00 12.60 -2.46
C LEU A 101 -6.51 12.35 -2.28
N LEU A 102 -6.88 11.28 -1.57
CA LEU A 102 -8.26 10.96 -1.16
C LEU A 102 -8.72 11.81 0.03
#